data_AF-A0A5J9V9L8-F1
#
_entry.id   AF-A0A5J9V9L8-F1
#
_cell.length_a   1.000
_cell.length_b   1.000
_cell.length_c   1.000
_cell.angle_alpha   90.00
_cell.angle_beta   90.00
_cell.angle_gamma   90.00
#
_symmetry.space_group_name_H-M   'P 1'
#
loop_
_entity.id
_entity.type
_entity.pdbx_description
1 polymer ?
#
loop_
_entity_poly.entity_id
_entity_poly.type
_entity_poly.pdbx_seq_one_letter_code
_entity_poly.pdbx_strand_id
1 'polypeptide(L)'
;MEKVTSIHISSGHILRLPPSTAGSFKALVVVDIAYARLDGRDMGCFGSSHCPRLRALHLRGAVRLVAVSDVSIRSESLETLFYRVEGTRRLEVVAPRLRVLRAQGHSGDPAKLDEARIVARLADVAWYGEYDPARHEFVQVGRHLQLLLMVELSMTALMRRFDTVDQLVLRLGIPQVVYGSYTSRS
;
A
#
# COMPACT_ATOMS: atom_id res chain seq x y z
N MET A 1 5.39 -24.38 -23.31
CA MET A 1 4.79 -24.16 -21.97
C MET A 1 4.57 -22.67 -21.79
N GLU A 2 3.31 -22.25 -21.84
CA GLU A 2 2.89 -20.88 -21.55
C GLU A 2 3.12 -20.62 -20.05
N LYS A 3 3.93 -19.62 -19.71
CA LYS A 3 4.23 -19.30 -18.32
C LYS A 3 3.29 -18.18 -17.88
N VAL A 4 2.55 -18.39 -16.79
CA VAL A 4 1.65 -17.38 -16.24
C VAL A 4 2.47 -16.14 -15.83
N THR A 5 2.20 -15.02 -16.48
CA THR A 5 2.87 -13.73 -16.25
C THR A 5 2.01 -12.75 -15.45
N SER A 6 0.71 -12.97 -15.41
CA SER A 6 -0.23 -12.11 -14.71
C SER A 6 -1.25 -12.96 -13.96
N ILE A 7 -1.55 -12.57 -12.72
CA ILE A 7 -2.60 -13.16 -11.90
C ILE A 7 -3.52 -12.03 -11.45
N HIS A 8 -4.82 -12.19 -11.70
CA HIS A 8 -5.87 -11.34 -11.16
C HIS A 8 -6.83 -12.17 -10.32
N ILE A 9 -6.98 -11.82 -9.05
CA ILE A 9 -7.83 -12.54 -8.10
C ILE A 9 -8.76 -11.53 -7.44
N SER A 10 -10.07 -11.74 -7.60
CA SER A 10 -11.09 -11.02 -6.84
C SER A 10 -11.94 -12.04 -6.12
N SER A 11 -11.90 -12.08 -4.79
CA SER A 11 -12.58 -13.12 -4.02
C SER A 11 -12.97 -12.63 -2.64
N GLY A 12 -14.25 -12.69 -2.25
CA GLY A 12 -14.73 -12.34 -0.90
C GLY A 12 -14.31 -13.31 0.21
N HIS A 13 -13.51 -14.34 -0.11
CA HIS A 13 -13.12 -15.42 0.79
C HIS A 13 -11.64 -15.33 1.19
N ILE A 14 -11.22 -16.25 2.05
CA ILE A 14 -9.81 -16.38 2.43
C ILE A 14 -9.03 -16.94 1.25
N LEU A 15 -8.09 -16.16 0.74
CA LEU A 15 -7.13 -16.58 -0.26
C LEU A 15 -5.88 -17.08 0.45
N ARG A 16 -5.59 -18.38 0.29
CA ARG A 16 -4.33 -18.96 0.74
C ARG A 16 -3.36 -18.96 -0.43
N LEU A 17 -2.25 -18.26 -0.27
CA LEU A 17 -1.19 -18.33 -1.28
C LEU A 17 -0.41 -19.62 -1.03
N PRO A 18 0.01 -20.33 -2.09
CA PRO A 18 0.73 -21.58 -1.90
C PRO A 18 1.97 -21.35 -1.04
N PRO A 19 2.27 -22.29 -0.12
CA PRO A 19 3.36 -22.12 0.83
C PRO A 19 4.67 -21.85 0.08
N SER A 20 5.38 -20.84 0.58
CA SER A 20 6.68 -20.35 0.15
C SER A 20 7.63 -21.49 -0.25
N THR A 21 7.59 -21.87 -1.52
CA THR A 21 8.61 -22.68 -2.18
C THR A 21 9.36 -21.73 -3.10
N ALA A 22 10.67 -21.59 -2.89
CA ALA A 22 11.47 -20.66 -3.66
C ALA A 22 11.33 -20.96 -5.17
N GLY A 23 10.92 -19.95 -5.95
CA GLY A 23 10.75 -20.09 -7.39
C GLY A 23 9.41 -20.65 -7.90
N SER A 24 8.33 -20.66 -7.11
CA SER A 24 7.00 -21.11 -7.56
C SER A 24 6.35 -20.21 -8.62
N PHE A 25 6.81 -18.96 -8.78
CA PHE A 25 6.24 -17.98 -9.72
C PHE A 25 7.30 -17.21 -10.52
N LYS A 26 8.30 -17.92 -11.09
CA LYS A 26 9.45 -17.33 -11.79
C LYS A 26 9.10 -16.41 -12.97
N ALA A 27 7.94 -16.57 -13.59
CA ALA A 27 7.51 -15.78 -14.73
C ALA A 27 6.52 -14.67 -14.38
N LEU A 28 6.05 -14.62 -13.14
CA LEU A 28 5.02 -13.69 -12.71
C LEU A 28 5.57 -12.27 -12.73
N VAL A 29 4.88 -11.40 -13.44
CA VAL A 29 5.20 -9.99 -13.64
C VAL A 29 4.19 -9.10 -12.94
N VAL A 30 2.92 -9.50 -12.91
CA VAL A 30 1.82 -8.73 -12.33
C VAL A 30 0.99 -9.61 -11.40
N VAL A 31 0.71 -9.09 -10.23
CA VAL A 31 -0.29 -9.63 -9.30
C VAL A 31 -1.28 -8.53 -8.98
N ASP A 32 -2.56 -8.84 -9.10
CA ASP A 32 -3.65 -7.97 -8.70
C ASP A 32 -4.65 -8.75 -7.87
N ILE A 33 -4.77 -8.39 -6.60
CA ILE A 33 -5.65 -9.02 -5.63
C ILE A 33 -6.63 -7.98 -5.11
N ALA A 34 -7.91 -8.33 -5.17
CA ALA A 34 -9.00 -7.52 -4.67
C ALA A 34 -10.02 -8.32 -3.85
N TYR A 35 -10.67 -7.62 -2.94
CA TYR A 35 -11.77 -8.07 -2.08
C TYR A 35 -11.47 -9.30 -1.22
N ALA A 36 -10.19 -9.62 -0.99
CA ALA A 36 -9.74 -10.88 -0.41
C ALA A 36 -9.31 -10.79 1.06
N ARG A 37 -9.41 -11.93 1.77
CA ARG A 37 -8.79 -12.12 3.08
C ARG A 37 -7.47 -12.88 2.94
N LEU A 38 -6.37 -12.34 3.46
CA LEU A 38 -5.01 -12.92 3.34
C LEU A 38 -4.43 -13.25 4.72
N ASP A 39 -3.61 -14.28 4.81
CA ASP A 39 -2.75 -14.47 5.98
C ASP A 39 -1.52 -13.56 5.84
N GLY A 40 -1.16 -12.81 6.89
CA GLY A 40 0.04 -11.96 6.86
C GLY A 40 1.32 -12.76 6.58
N ARG A 41 1.36 -14.04 6.95
CA ARG A 41 2.48 -14.96 6.68
C ARG A 41 2.63 -15.28 5.20
N ASP A 42 1.53 -15.28 4.45
CA ASP A 42 1.51 -15.59 3.02
C ASP A 42 2.06 -14.43 2.18
N MET A 43 2.02 -13.20 2.70
CA MET A 43 2.50 -12.00 2.01
C MET A 43 3.99 -12.04 1.64
N GLY A 44 4.79 -12.84 2.35
CA GLY A 44 6.21 -13.04 2.04
C GLY A 44 6.45 -13.66 0.65
N CYS A 45 5.45 -14.32 0.06
CA CYS A 45 5.60 -14.94 -1.26
C CYS A 45 5.74 -13.93 -2.42
N PHE A 46 5.46 -12.65 -2.19
CA PHE A 46 5.67 -11.61 -3.20
C PHE A 46 7.09 -11.06 -3.21
N GLY A 47 7.98 -11.59 -2.36
CA GLY A 47 9.38 -11.22 -2.34
C GLY A 47 10.18 -11.77 -3.53
N SER A 48 11.37 -11.19 -3.75
CA SER A 48 12.31 -11.54 -4.85
C SER A 48 12.57 -13.04 -4.99
N SER A 49 12.66 -13.76 -3.88
CA SER A 49 12.97 -15.20 -3.84
C SER A 49 11.89 -16.07 -4.50
N HIS A 50 10.65 -15.58 -4.56
CA HIS A 50 9.49 -16.34 -5.02
C HIS A 50 8.96 -15.81 -6.35
N CYS A 51 8.98 -14.49 -6.53
CA CYS A 51 8.53 -13.80 -7.73
C CYS A 51 9.64 -12.88 -8.28
N PRO A 52 10.75 -13.42 -8.80
CA PRO A 52 11.93 -12.62 -9.19
C PRO A 52 11.67 -11.62 -10.33
N ARG A 53 10.57 -11.78 -11.07
CA ARG A 53 10.18 -10.91 -12.19
C ARG A 53 8.97 -10.02 -11.88
N LEU A 54 8.48 -10.02 -10.64
CA LEU A 54 7.28 -9.26 -10.26
C LEU A 54 7.56 -7.76 -10.32
N ARG A 55 6.93 -7.08 -11.27
CA ARG A 55 7.05 -5.63 -11.49
C ARG A 55 5.89 -4.86 -10.89
N ALA A 56 4.71 -5.45 -10.80
CA ALA A 56 3.52 -4.79 -10.25
C ALA A 56 2.79 -5.69 -9.25
N LEU A 57 2.59 -5.17 -8.04
CA LEU A 57 1.76 -5.79 -7.01
C LEU A 57 0.64 -4.83 -6.62
N HIS A 58 -0.59 -5.21 -6.92
CA HIS A 58 -1.78 -4.46 -6.56
C HIS A 58 -2.59 -5.23 -5.53
N LEU A 59 -2.73 -4.66 -4.34
CA LEU A 59 -3.59 -5.14 -3.27
C LEU A 59 -4.62 -4.04 -3.04
N ARG A 60 -5.76 -4.14 -3.71
CA ARG A 60 -6.71 -3.02 -3.85
C ARG A 60 -8.14 -3.49 -3.67
N GLY A 61 -9.00 -2.62 -3.13
CA GLY A 61 -10.42 -2.91 -2.94
C GLY A 61 -10.66 -3.89 -1.80
N ALA A 62 -10.83 -3.40 -0.58
CA ALA A 62 -11.20 -4.17 0.62
C ALA A 62 -10.40 -5.48 0.81
N VAL A 63 -9.07 -5.43 0.65
CA VAL A 63 -8.20 -6.54 1.04
C VAL A 63 -7.94 -6.44 2.54
N ARG A 64 -8.08 -7.55 3.27
CA ARG A 64 -7.93 -7.59 4.74
C ARG A 64 -7.05 -8.75 5.19
N LEU A 65 -6.22 -8.54 6.19
CA LEU A 65 -5.51 -9.64 6.86
C LEU A 65 -6.44 -10.40 7.81
N VAL A 66 -6.34 -11.73 7.82
CA VAL A 66 -7.12 -12.60 8.72
C VAL A 66 -6.86 -12.27 10.18
N ALA A 67 -5.63 -11.89 10.52
CA ALA A 67 -5.23 -11.40 11.83
C ALA A 67 -4.37 -10.15 11.64
N VAL A 68 -4.38 -9.25 12.63
CA VAL A 68 -3.49 -8.10 12.62
C VAL A 68 -2.04 -8.57 12.59
N SER A 69 -1.25 -8.10 11.63
CA SER A 69 0.10 -8.63 11.38
C SER A 69 1.05 -7.59 10.81
N ASP A 70 2.34 -7.87 10.95
CA ASP A 70 3.39 -7.16 10.23
C ASP A 70 3.58 -7.77 8.86
N VAL A 71 3.81 -6.91 7.86
CA VAL A 71 4.01 -7.31 6.48
C VAL A 71 5.33 -6.76 6.00
N SER A 72 6.17 -7.63 5.46
CA SER A 72 7.46 -7.28 4.88
C SER A 72 7.53 -7.71 3.43
N ILE A 73 7.81 -6.77 2.53
CA ILE A 73 7.94 -6.98 1.09
C ILE A 73 9.36 -6.60 0.69
N ARG A 74 10.16 -7.60 0.31
CA ARG A 74 11.52 -7.41 -0.21
C ARG A 74 11.59 -7.83 -1.66
N SER A 75 11.70 -6.87 -2.59
CA SER A 75 11.68 -7.16 -4.02
C SER A 75 12.68 -6.32 -4.83
N GLU A 76 13.55 -6.98 -5.58
CA GLU A 76 14.56 -6.35 -6.45
C GLU A 76 13.99 -5.95 -7.82
N SER A 77 12.81 -6.43 -8.17
CA SER A 77 12.16 -6.21 -9.48
C SER A 77 10.88 -5.41 -9.41
N LEU A 78 10.31 -5.18 -8.22
CA LEU A 78 9.06 -4.47 -8.05
C LEU A 78 9.21 -2.99 -8.43
N GLU A 79 8.36 -2.51 -9.33
CA GLU A 79 8.33 -1.14 -9.85
C GLU A 79 7.08 -0.38 -9.41
N THR A 80 5.96 -1.09 -9.21
CA THR A 80 4.67 -0.52 -8.79
C THR A 80 4.09 -1.32 -7.62
N LEU A 81 3.68 -0.61 -6.56
CA LEU A 81 3.01 -1.18 -5.40
C LEU A 81 1.75 -0.39 -5.06
N PHE A 82 0.58 -1.02 -5.15
CA PHE A 82 -0.62 -0.52 -4.51
C PHE A 82 -0.91 -1.37 -3.27
N TYR A 83 -0.89 -0.74 -2.11
CA TYR A 83 -1.04 -1.41 -0.82
C TYR A 83 -2.20 -0.80 -0.05
N ARG A 84 -3.38 -1.39 -0.21
CA ARG A 84 -4.61 -1.05 0.51
C ARG A 84 -5.11 -2.28 1.27
N VAL A 85 -4.34 -2.67 2.30
CA VAL A 85 -4.58 -3.88 3.09
C VAL A 85 -4.91 -3.53 4.54
N GLU A 86 -6.13 -3.86 4.96
CA GLU A 86 -6.61 -3.70 6.34
C GLU A 86 -5.98 -4.74 7.28
N GLY A 87 -5.81 -4.37 8.55
CA GLY A 87 -5.19 -5.25 9.56
C GLY A 87 -3.66 -5.28 9.51
N THR A 88 -3.03 -4.40 8.73
CA THR A 88 -1.58 -4.27 8.73
C THR A 88 -1.12 -3.38 9.87
N ARG A 89 -0.41 -3.93 10.86
CA ARG A 89 0.18 -3.14 11.94
C ARG A 89 1.41 -2.39 11.45
N ARG A 90 2.41 -3.12 10.94
CA ARG A 90 3.61 -2.53 10.36
C ARG A 90 3.83 -2.99 8.93
N LEU A 91 4.10 -2.04 8.04
CA LEU A 91 4.50 -2.30 6.66
C LEU A 91 6.00 -1.99 6.49
N GLU A 92 6.79 -2.98 6.10
CA GLU A 92 8.17 -2.79 5.65
C GLU A 92 8.27 -3.10 4.16
N VAL A 93 8.77 -2.15 3.37
CA VAL A 93 9.03 -2.37 1.94
C VAL A 93 10.48 -2.04 1.65
N VAL A 94 11.21 -3.02 1.12
CA VAL A 94 12.56 -2.84 0.59
C VAL A 94 12.52 -3.20 -0.88
N ALA A 95 12.44 -2.18 -1.72
CA ALA A 95 12.29 -2.37 -3.15
C ALA A 95 13.05 -1.29 -3.93
N PRO A 96 14.32 -1.50 -4.29
CA PRO A 96 15.17 -0.46 -4.87
C PRO A 96 14.69 0.02 -6.26
N ARG A 97 13.89 -0.79 -6.97
CA ARG A 97 13.29 -0.41 -8.27
C ARG A 97 11.88 0.16 -8.16
N LEU A 98 11.31 0.26 -6.96
CA LEU A 98 9.96 0.74 -6.76
C LEU A 98 9.89 2.24 -7.07
N ARG A 99 9.06 2.60 -8.06
CA ARG A 99 8.86 3.97 -8.53
C ARG A 99 7.49 4.51 -8.17
N VAL A 100 6.47 3.65 -8.18
CA VAL A 100 5.08 4.04 -7.91
C VAL A 100 4.60 3.37 -6.64
N LEU A 101 4.23 4.17 -5.64
CA LEU A 101 3.62 3.69 -4.41
C LEU A 101 2.24 4.31 -4.23
N ARG A 102 1.24 3.47 -3.97
CA ARG A 102 -0.09 3.92 -3.51
C ARG A 102 -0.40 3.20 -2.22
N ALA A 103 -0.30 3.89 -1.09
CA ALA A 103 -0.43 3.30 0.23
C ALA A 103 -1.59 3.93 1.03
N GLN A 104 -2.20 3.10 1.88
CA GLN A 104 -3.35 3.39 2.75
C GLN A 104 -4.71 3.52 1.99
N GLY A 105 -5.82 3.25 2.69
CA GLY A 105 -7.09 2.68 2.17
C GLY A 105 -8.34 3.58 2.26
N HIS A 106 -9.52 2.97 2.09
CA HIS A 106 -10.82 3.60 1.79
C HIS A 106 -11.32 4.63 2.82
N SER A 107 -12.07 5.63 2.35
CA SER A 107 -12.88 6.51 3.20
C SER A 107 -13.91 5.67 3.96
N GLY A 108 -13.81 5.60 5.29
CA GLY A 108 -14.84 5.04 6.17
C GLY A 108 -14.43 3.87 7.07
N ASP A 109 -13.19 3.35 7.01
CA ASP A 109 -12.70 2.34 7.97
C ASP A 109 -11.53 2.91 8.80
N PRO A 110 -11.58 2.85 10.16
CA PRO A 110 -10.52 3.32 11.05
C PRO A 110 -9.23 2.46 11.06
N ALA A 111 -9.07 1.48 10.17
CA ALA A 111 -7.85 0.68 10.08
C ALA A 111 -6.62 1.52 9.70
N LYS A 112 -5.98 2.11 10.72
CA LYS A 112 -4.76 2.90 10.64
C LYS A 112 -3.58 1.98 10.33
N LEU A 113 -2.81 2.32 9.30
CA LEU A 113 -1.47 1.75 9.14
C LEU A 113 -0.61 2.38 10.22
N ASP A 114 -0.30 1.60 11.25
CA ASP A 114 0.35 2.11 12.46
C ASP A 114 1.78 2.54 12.17
N GLU A 115 2.56 1.68 11.51
CA GLU A 115 3.94 1.95 11.15
C GLU A 115 4.22 1.58 9.69
N ALA A 116 5.03 2.39 9.02
CA ALA A 116 5.46 2.13 7.66
C ALA A 116 6.94 2.49 7.50
N ARG A 117 7.71 1.62 6.86
CA ARG A 117 9.09 1.90 6.48
C ARG A 117 9.31 1.50 5.03
N ILE A 118 9.47 2.50 4.18
CA ILE A 118 9.61 2.32 2.74
C ILE A 118 11.03 2.72 2.32
N VAL A 119 11.77 1.73 1.82
CA VAL A 119 13.14 1.86 1.32
C VAL A 119 13.10 1.69 -0.20
N ALA A 120 12.86 2.81 -0.90
CA ALA A 120 12.75 2.87 -2.35
C ALA A 120 12.93 4.32 -2.85
N ARG A 121 13.42 4.48 -4.09
CA ARG A 121 13.49 5.77 -4.80
C ARG A 121 12.20 6.03 -5.57
N LEU A 122 11.23 6.61 -4.88
CA LEU A 122 9.87 6.83 -5.40
C LEU A 122 9.82 8.04 -6.34
N ALA A 123 9.01 7.93 -7.39
CA ALA A 123 8.69 8.98 -8.36
C ALA A 123 7.19 9.37 -8.32
N ASP A 124 6.29 8.45 -8.00
CA ASP A 124 4.85 8.70 -7.80
C ASP A 124 4.44 8.13 -6.45
N VAL A 125 3.86 8.96 -5.59
CA VAL A 125 3.35 8.57 -4.27
C VAL A 125 1.91 9.03 -4.12
N ALA A 126 1.03 8.08 -3.84
CA ALA A 126 -0.30 8.37 -3.30
C ALA A 126 -0.40 7.84 -1.87
N TRP A 127 -0.78 8.70 -0.94
CA TRP A 127 -1.04 8.34 0.45
C TRP A 127 -2.49 8.70 0.81
N TYR A 128 -3.27 7.73 1.28
CA TYR A 128 -4.70 7.93 1.56
C TYR A 128 -4.98 7.81 3.06
N GLY A 129 -5.29 8.92 3.73
CA GLY A 129 -5.52 8.99 5.17
C GLY A 129 -4.37 9.66 5.93
N GLU A 130 -4.35 9.50 7.25
CA GLU A 130 -3.40 10.18 8.13
C GLU A 130 -1.96 9.69 7.94
N TYR A 131 -1.07 10.62 7.58
CA TYR A 131 0.38 10.42 7.57
C TYR A 131 1.01 10.95 8.85
N ASP A 132 1.83 10.12 9.52
CA ASP A 132 2.62 10.48 10.69
C ASP A 132 4.12 10.31 10.37
N PRO A 133 4.92 11.39 10.27
CA PRO A 133 6.33 11.31 9.93
C PRO A 133 7.20 10.59 10.97
N ALA A 134 6.71 10.41 12.21
CA ALA A 134 7.39 9.68 13.27
C ALA A 134 7.16 8.17 13.16
N ARG A 135 6.14 7.74 12.42
CA ARG A 135 5.75 6.33 12.27
C ARG A 135 5.81 5.83 10.83
N HIS A 136 5.80 6.74 9.85
CA HIS A 136 5.78 6.46 8.42
C HIS A 136 7.04 7.02 7.74
N GLU A 137 8.06 6.18 7.66
CA GLU A 137 9.38 6.53 7.17
C GLU A 137 9.56 6.23 5.69
N PHE A 138 10.09 7.20 4.96
CA PHE A 138 10.64 7.02 3.60
C PHE A 138 12.15 7.22 3.66
N VAL A 139 12.91 6.14 3.45
CA VAL A 139 14.37 6.12 3.73
C VAL A 139 15.21 6.53 2.52
N GLN A 140 14.72 6.30 1.30
CA GLN A 140 15.43 6.64 0.06
C GLN A 140 14.60 7.60 -0.79
N VAL A 141 14.23 8.74 -0.24
CA VAL A 141 13.41 9.70 -0.99
C VAL A 141 14.20 10.23 -2.18
N GLY A 142 13.73 9.96 -3.40
CA GLY A 142 14.26 10.63 -4.59
C GLY A 142 14.06 12.13 -4.43
N ARG A 143 15.06 12.95 -4.78
CA ARG A 143 15.00 14.41 -4.66
C ARG A 143 13.93 15.06 -5.56
N HIS A 144 13.38 14.29 -6.50
CA HIS A 144 12.38 14.70 -7.47
C HIS A 144 11.23 13.71 -7.46
N LEU A 145 10.09 14.14 -6.91
CA LEU A 145 8.86 13.39 -6.98
C LEU A 145 7.98 13.99 -8.09
N GLN A 146 7.56 13.15 -9.03
CA GLN A 146 6.75 13.59 -10.17
C GLN A 146 5.30 13.83 -9.76
N LEU A 147 4.73 12.99 -8.89
CA LEU A 147 3.33 13.09 -8.47
C LEU A 147 3.14 12.74 -7.00
N LEU A 148 2.55 13.68 -6.25
CA LEU A 148 2.05 13.43 -4.89
C LEU A 148 0.53 13.56 -4.85
N LEU A 149 -0.17 12.47 -4.52
CA LEU A 149 -1.61 12.47 -4.27
C LEU A 149 -1.91 12.23 -2.79
N MET A 150 -2.67 13.13 -2.17
CA MET A 150 -3.06 13.04 -0.77
C MET A 150 -4.56 13.19 -0.58
N VAL A 151 -5.11 12.38 0.32
CA VAL A 151 -6.53 12.40 0.72
C VAL A 151 -6.58 12.48 2.25
N GLU A 152 -6.80 13.69 2.80
CA GLU A 152 -6.98 14.07 4.24
C GLU A 152 -5.89 14.96 4.91
N LEU A 153 -6.24 15.51 6.09
CA LEU A 153 -5.78 16.79 6.65
C LEU A 153 -4.34 16.85 7.23
N SER A 154 -3.62 15.74 7.44
CA SER A 154 -2.24 15.78 7.98
C SER A 154 -1.18 16.01 6.88
N MET A 155 -1.35 17.11 6.16
CA MET A 155 -0.75 17.35 4.82
C MET A 155 0.72 17.82 4.83
N THR A 156 1.21 18.48 5.88
CA THR A 156 2.49 19.22 5.80
C THR A 156 3.73 18.36 6.02
N ALA A 157 3.62 17.28 6.79
CA ALA A 157 4.77 16.48 7.20
C ALA A 157 5.34 15.63 6.05
N LEU A 158 4.47 15.06 5.23
CA LEU A 158 4.89 14.28 4.06
C LEU A 158 5.52 15.16 3.00
N MET A 159 4.95 16.35 2.76
CA MET A 159 5.48 17.31 1.79
C MET A 159 6.93 17.71 2.13
N ARG A 160 7.27 17.88 3.41
CA ARG A 160 8.64 18.20 3.85
C ARG A 160 9.67 17.11 3.56
N ARG A 161 9.25 15.89 3.20
CA ARG A 161 10.18 14.79 2.85
C ARG A 161 10.70 14.90 1.41
N PHE A 162 10.06 15.70 0.55
CA PHE A 162 10.44 15.83 -0.86
C PHE A 162 10.98 17.23 -1.14
N ASP A 163 12.24 17.33 -1.59
CA ASP A 163 12.92 18.61 -1.86
C ASP A 163 12.23 19.39 -3.01
N THR A 164 11.76 18.69 -4.05
CA THR A 164 11.03 19.25 -5.19
C THR A 164 9.95 18.29 -5.67
N VAL A 165 8.78 18.83 -6.02
CA VAL A 165 7.64 18.08 -6.56
C VAL A 165 7.23 18.73 -7.88
N ASP A 166 7.24 17.97 -8.98
CA ASP A 166 6.86 18.49 -10.31
C ASP A 166 5.34 18.72 -10.40
N GLN A 167 4.56 17.80 -9.81
CA GLN A 167 3.10 17.88 -9.76
C GLN A 167 2.56 17.48 -8.38
N LEU A 168 1.82 18.41 -7.76
CA LEU A 168 1.11 18.18 -6.51
C LEU A 168 -0.40 18.13 -6.78
N VAL A 169 -1.03 17.00 -6.45
CA VAL A 169 -2.48 16.84 -6.56
C VAL A 169 -3.07 16.61 -5.17
N LEU A 170 -3.78 17.61 -4.66
CA LEU A 170 -4.46 17.52 -3.36
C LEU A 170 -5.93 17.18 -3.58
N ARG A 171 -6.43 16.12 -2.92
CA ARG A 171 -7.87 15.81 -2.90
C ARG A 171 -8.35 15.90 -1.46
N LEU A 172 -8.95 17.03 -1.12
CA LEU A 172 -9.49 17.28 0.21
C LEU A 172 -10.90 16.72 0.31
N GLY A 173 -11.14 15.85 1.29
CA GLY A 173 -12.49 15.51 1.73
C GLY A 173 -13.00 16.59 2.67
N ILE A 174 -14.13 17.21 2.35
CA ILE A 174 -14.82 18.11 3.29
C ILE A 174 -15.61 17.22 4.26
N PRO A 175 -15.27 17.18 5.56
CA PRO A 175 -16.07 16.42 6.51
C PRO A 175 -17.48 17.02 6.57
N GLN A 176 -18.50 16.17 6.44
CA GLN A 176 -19.89 16.56 6.68
C GLN A 176 -20.00 17.04 8.13
N VAL A 177 -20.29 18.33 8.31
CA VAL A 177 -20.55 18.90 9.64
C VAL A 177 -21.84 18.27 10.15
N VAL A 178 -21.74 17.35 11.12
CA VAL A 178 -22.91 16.86 11.85
C VAL A 178 -23.37 18.02 12.73
N TYR A 179 -24.37 18.77 12.28
CA TYR A 179 -25.08 19.70 13.15
C TYR A 179 -25.75 18.88 14.25
N GLY A 180 -25.25 19.02 15.48
CA GLY A 180 -25.87 18.46 16.67
C GLY A 180 -27.33 18.91 16.73
N SER A 181 -28.24 17.95 16.74
CA SER A 181 -29.66 18.21 16.95
C SER A 181 -29.84 18.79 18.35
N TYR A 182 -30.26 20.06 18.41
CA TYR A 182 -30.75 20.67 19.63
C TYR A 182 -31.98 19.90 20.10
N THR A 183 -31.88 19.24 21.24
CA THR A 183 -33.04 18.69 21.96
C THR A 183 -33.82 19.85 22.59
N SER A 184 -34.89 20.28 21.94
CA SER A 184 -35.93 21.06 22.62
C SER A 184 -36.74 20.12 23.51
N ARG A 185 -36.52 20.19 24.82
CA ARG A 185 -37.48 19.67 25.81
C ARG A 185 -38.60 20.71 25.94
N SER A 186 -39.81 20.31 25.56
CA SER A 186 -41.07 20.89 26.03
C SER A 186 -41.71 19.91 27.00
#